data_AF-A0A3G1VUF7-F1
#
_entry.id   AF-A0A3G1VUF7-F1
#
_cell.length_a   1.000
_cell.length_b   1.000
_cell.length_c   1.000
_cell.angle_alpha   90.00
_cell.angle_beta   90.00
_cell.angle_gamma   90.00
#
_symmetry.space_group_name_H-M   'P 1'
#
loop_
_entity.id
_entity.type
_entity.pdbx_description
1 polymer ?
#
loop_
_entity_poly.entity_id
_entity_poly.type
_entity_poly.pdbx_seq_one_letter_code
_entity_poly.pdbx_strand_id
1 'polypeptide(L)'
;YTHNWPYDELAGNRPSAPIMMWSVAAALGLIVALGVVLFLHGRYGSLAGWRQAGDETRLACMARMDAFQPTPLQRATYKFFATAALLFLLQIIAGVLTLGDFLQFTHGMGIDLAEVLPITIVRAWHLQLALMWISACWVGASVFVLSVAQRETPKGLHREVNLLFGMFVVWVAGTLVGIAVGSKGLLGEYWNLLGNQGWEFVEMGKLWQGVLFVVFALWLRVVTRLARVVWHEGDAWTLPKWLLYAVASVLVLFISGFVARPETNFVVADFWRWAVIHMWVEAFFEVFTTALLAYFMVLMGFVSHAAASRIVYLATLLFLGSGLLGISHNFYWIAKP
;
A
#
# COMPACT_ATOMS: atom_id res chain seq x y z
N TYR A 1 -8.21 -25.82 -18.04
CA TYR A 1 -8.63 -24.70 -17.18
C TYR A 1 -7.44 -23.90 -16.68
N THR A 2 -6.45 -24.51 -16.04
CA THR A 2 -5.33 -23.81 -15.36
C THR A 2 -4.02 -23.77 -16.17
N HIS A 3 -4.10 -23.86 -17.51
CA HIS A 3 -2.90 -23.86 -18.37
C HIS A 3 -1.84 -24.92 -17.99
N ASN A 4 -2.28 -26.16 -17.75
CA ASN A 4 -1.45 -27.31 -17.33
C ASN A 4 -0.73 -27.11 -15.99
N TRP A 5 -1.32 -26.33 -15.08
CA TRP A 5 -0.84 -26.19 -13.70
C TRP A 5 -1.64 -27.09 -12.73
N PRO A 6 -1.01 -27.71 -11.71
CA PRO A 6 0.43 -27.70 -11.42
C PRO A 6 1.22 -28.64 -12.33
N TYR A 7 2.55 -28.48 -12.37
CA TYR A 7 3.44 -29.40 -13.08
C TYR A 7 3.28 -30.82 -12.50
N ASP A 8 2.92 -31.76 -13.39
CA ASP A 8 2.74 -33.16 -13.04
C ASP A 8 2.88 -34.01 -14.32
N GLU A 9 3.97 -34.77 -14.39
CA GLU A 9 4.27 -35.64 -15.52
C GLU A 9 3.25 -36.77 -15.69
N LEU A 10 2.70 -37.30 -14.60
CA LEU A 10 1.73 -38.40 -14.65
C LEU A 10 0.37 -37.92 -15.15
N ALA A 11 0.00 -36.68 -14.85
CA ALA A 11 -1.20 -36.03 -15.38
C ALA A 11 -1.01 -35.45 -16.79
N GLY A 12 0.21 -35.50 -17.34
CA GLY A 12 0.56 -34.88 -18.64
C GLY A 12 0.66 -33.35 -18.59
N ASN A 13 0.75 -32.78 -17.38
CA ASN A 13 0.85 -31.35 -17.16
C ASN A 13 2.28 -30.86 -17.41
N ARG A 14 2.55 -30.45 -18.65
CA ARG A 14 3.77 -29.77 -19.06
C ARG A 14 3.49 -28.34 -19.56
N PRO A 15 4.45 -27.42 -19.49
CA PRO A 15 4.31 -26.08 -20.05
C PRO A 15 3.88 -26.13 -21.52
N SER A 16 2.78 -25.44 -21.84
CA SER A 16 2.26 -25.37 -23.21
C SER A 16 3.09 -24.41 -24.07
N ALA A 17 2.99 -24.55 -25.40
CA ALA A 17 3.71 -23.65 -26.33
C ALA A 17 3.40 -22.15 -26.11
N PRO A 18 2.14 -21.73 -25.83
CA PRO A 18 1.83 -20.34 -25.50
C PRO A 18 2.61 -19.79 -24.29
N ILE A 19 2.82 -20.60 -23.24
CA ILE A 19 3.57 -20.18 -22.05
C ILE A 19 5.01 -19.82 -22.43
N MET A 20 5.66 -20.66 -23.23
CA MET A 20 7.03 -20.43 -23.71
C MET A 20 7.11 -19.19 -24.61
N MET A 21 6.18 -19.05 -25.56
CA MET A 21 6.14 -17.93 -26.50
C MET A 21 5.97 -16.58 -25.77
N TRP A 22 5.00 -16.48 -24.85
CA TRP A 22 4.76 -15.27 -24.09
C TRP A 22 5.89 -14.93 -23.13
N SER A 23 6.60 -15.93 -22.60
CA SER A 23 7.79 -15.71 -21.76
C SER A 23 8.91 -15.02 -22.55
N VAL A 24 9.19 -15.48 -23.78
CA VAL A 24 10.19 -14.85 -24.66
C VAL A 24 9.72 -13.48 -25.13
N ALA A 25 8.45 -13.35 -25.54
CA ALA A 25 7.88 -12.09 -25.99
C ALA A 25 7.90 -11.02 -24.88
N ALA A 26 7.58 -11.39 -23.64
CA ALA A 26 7.62 -10.48 -22.49
C ALA A 26 9.05 -10.01 -22.19
N ALA A 27 10.05 -10.91 -22.24
CA ALA A 27 11.45 -10.55 -22.03
C ALA A 27 11.97 -9.57 -23.10
N LEU A 28 11.68 -9.85 -24.38
CA LEU A 28 12.05 -8.95 -25.48
C LEU A 28 11.29 -7.62 -25.40
N GLY A 29 10.00 -7.67 -25.07
CA GLY A 29 9.17 -6.49 -24.86
C GLY A 29 9.71 -5.58 -23.77
N LEU A 30 10.19 -6.15 -22.66
CA LEU A 30 10.83 -5.39 -21.57
C LEU A 30 12.09 -4.67 -22.06
N ILE A 31 12.97 -5.35 -22.81
CA ILE A 31 14.20 -4.75 -23.34
C ILE A 31 13.86 -3.58 -24.28
N VAL A 32 12.90 -3.76 -25.18
CA VAL A 32 12.45 -2.72 -26.10
C VAL A 32 11.84 -1.54 -25.34
N ALA A 33 10.94 -1.80 -24.39
CA ALA A 33 10.30 -0.77 -23.59
C ALA A 33 11.32 0.04 -22.78
N LEU A 34 12.29 -0.64 -22.14
CA LEU A 34 13.38 0.01 -21.41
C LEU A 34 14.23 0.88 -22.34
N GLY A 35 14.58 0.38 -23.53
CA GLY A 35 15.32 1.13 -24.55
C GLY A 35 14.57 2.40 -24.99
N VAL A 36 13.27 2.30 -25.23
CA VAL A 36 12.41 3.44 -25.58
C VAL A 36 12.36 4.45 -24.45
N VAL A 37 12.11 4.01 -23.20
CA VAL A 37 12.04 4.92 -22.05
C VAL A 37 13.38 5.63 -21.82
N LEU A 38 14.50 4.92 -21.88
CA LEU A 38 15.84 5.50 -21.73
C LEU A 38 16.18 6.48 -22.87
N PHE A 39 15.82 6.13 -24.11
CA PHE A 39 15.99 7.02 -25.26
C PHE A 39 15.17 8.30 -25.11
N LEU A 40 13.88 8.19 -24.80
CA LEU A 40 13.00 9.34 -24.56
C LEU A 40 13.54 10.19 -23.41
N HIS A 41 14.00 9.54 -22.34
CA HIS A 41 14.53 10.24 -21.18
C HIS A 41 15.82 11.01 -21.51
N GLY A 42 16.76 10.39 -22.23
CA GLY A 42 17.99 11.04 -22.68
C GLY A 42 17.75 12.16 -23.70
N ARG A 43 16.85 11.95 -24.66
CA ARG A 43 16.61 12.88 -25.78
C ARG A 43 15.81 14.12 -25.38
N TYR A 44 14.86 13.96 -24.46
CA TYR A 44 13.90 15.02 -24.08
C TYR A 44 14.09 15.54 -22.65
N GLY A 45 15.06 15.04 -21.88
CA GLY A 45 15.26 15.44 -20.48
C GLY A 45 15.52 16.94 -20.27
N SER A 46 16.14 17.64 -21.24
CA SER A 46 16.34 19.10 -21.20
C SER A 46 15.05 19.88 -21.51
N LEU A 47 14.24 19.40 -22.46
CA LEU A 47 12.98 20.02 -22.86
C LEU A 47 11.87 19.83 -21.82
N ALA A 48 11.84 18.66 -21.17
CA ALA A 48 10.86 18.34 -20.15
C ALA A 48 11.15 19.06 -18.81
N GLY A 49 12.34 19.68 -18.68
CA GLY A 49 12.73 20.43 -17.49
C GLY A 49 12.92 19.57 -16.25
N TRP A 50 13.20 18.27 -16.40
CA TRP A 50 13.39 17.34 -15.28
C TRP A 50 14.64 17.65 -14.45
N ARG A 51 15.58 18.43 -15.01
CA ARG A 51 16.82 18.87 -14.37
C ARG A 51 16.75 20.30 -13.80
N GLN A 52 15.57 20.89 -13.69
CA GLN A 52 15.45 22.20 -13.07
C GLN A 52 15.79 22.10 -11.59
N ALA A 53 16.92 22.71 -11.22
CA ALA A 53 17.34 22.85 -9.83
C ALA A 53 16.21 23.47 -9.00
N GLY A 54 16.11 23.05 -7.75
CA GLY A 54 15.22 23.69 -6.80
C GLY A 54 15.63 25.13 -6.48
N ASP A 55 14.91 25.72 -5.56
CA ASP A 55 15.21 27.07 -5.09
C ASP A 55 16.40 27.00 -4.12
N GLU A 56 17.56 27.52 -4.52
CA GLU A 56 18.78 27.56 -3.68
C GLU A 56 18.52 28.28 -2.35
N THR A 57 17.60 29.26 -2.34
CA THR A 57 17.20 29.93 -1.11
C THR A 57 16.37 29.03 -0.20
N ARG A 58 15.85 27.90 -0.69
CA ARG A 58 15.07 26.91 0.09
C ARG A 58 15.83 25.65 0.43
N LEU A 59 17.08 25.51 0.01
CA LEU A 59 17.86 24.31 0.20
C LEU A 59 17.91 23.93 1.68
N ALA A 60 17.62 22.66 1.98
CA ALA A 60 17.66 22.15 3.33
C ALA A 60 19.08 22.25 3.89
N CYS A 61 19.23 22.94 5.01
CA CYS A 61 20.47 23.05 5.77
C CYS A 61 20.19 22.83 7.26
N MET A 62 21.22 22.47 8.04
CA MET A 62 21.05 22.19 9.48
C MET A 62 20.35 23.34 10.20
N ALA A 63 20.75 24.59 9.93
CA ALA A 63 20.15 25.77 10.54
C ALA A 63 18.62 25.89 10.29
N ARG A 64 18.14 25.50 9.10
CA ARG A 64 16.70 25.51 8.79
C ARG A 64 15.95 24.36 9.44
N MET A 65 16.58 23.20 9.55
CA MET A 65 15.99 22.04 10.24
C MET A 65 15.87 22.32 11.73
N ASP A 66 16.88 22.92 12.35
CA ASP A 66 16.87 23.30 13.77
C ASP A 66 15.84 24.42 14.06
N ALA A 67 15.67 25.34 13.11
CA ALA A 67 14.68 26.41 13.21
C ALA A 67 13.24 25.94 12.93
N PHE A 68 13.05 24.77 12.31
CA PHE A 68 11.72 24.27 11.96
C PHE A 68 10.94 23.89 13.21
N GLN A 69 9.78 24.53 13.41
CA GLN A 69 8.89 24.26 14.54
C GLN A 69 7.63 23.54 14.03
N PRO A 70 7.49 22.23 14.29
CA PRO A 70 6.33 21.47 13.85
C PRO A 70 5.04 22.02 14.47
N THR A 71 4.04 22.27 13.64
CA THR A 71 2.72 22.72 14.06
C THR A 71 2.04 21.66 14.94
N PRO A 72 1.03 22.03 15.76
CA PRO A 72 0.27 21.06 16.54
C PRO A 72 -0.31 19.91 15.69
N LEU A 73 -0.75 20.20 14.46
CA LEU A 73 -1.25 19.20 13.53
C LEU A 73 -0.16 18.21 13.09
N GLN A 74 1.05 18.70 12.83
CA GLN A 74 2.22 17.86 12.50
C GLN A 74 2.64 17.00 13.68
N ARG A 75 2.67 17.55 14.89
CA ARG A 75 2.96 16.75 16.10
C ARG A 75 1.92 15.65 16.31
N ALA A 76 0.66 15.92 15.95
CA ALA A 76 -0.39 14.90 16.00
C ALA A 76 -0.15 13.73 15.03
N THR A 77 0.71 13.85 14.02
CA THR A 77 1.07 12.71 13.15
C THR A 77 2.12 11.78 13.78
N TYR A 78 2.85 12.23 14.81
CA TYR A 78 3.96 11.46 15.42
C TYR A 78 3.50 10.13 16.00
N LYS A 79 2.29 10.09 16.56
CA LYS A 79 1.67 8.86 17.05
C LYS A 79 1.49 7.81 15.93
N PHE A 80 1.24 8.20 14.68
CA PHE A 80 1.17 7.25 13.57
C PHE A 80 2.54 6.61 13.32
N PHE A 81 3.63 7.39 13.35
CA PHE A 81 4.98 6.87 13.18
C PHE A 81 5.42 6.01 14.37
N ALA A 82 5.10 6.41 15.60
CA ALA A 82 5.36 5.60 16.80
C ALA A 82 4.60 4.27 16.74
N THR A 83 3.32 4.30 16.36
CA THR A 83 2.53 3.08 16.13
C THR A 83 3.14 2.25 14.99
N ALA A 84 3.56 2.85 13.88
CA ALA A 84 4.20 2.13 12.78
C ALA A 84 5.47 1.39 13.25
N ALA A 85 6.33 2.04 14.04
CA ALA A 85 7.52 1.40 14.60
C ALA A 85 7.17 0.20 15.49
N LEU A 86 6.13 0.32 16.33
CA LEU A 86 5.64 -0.79 17.15
C LEU A 86 5.09 -1.93 16.29
N LEU A 87 4.26 -1.63 15.29
CA LEU A 87 3.69 -2.64 14.38
C LEU A 87 4.76 -3.33 13.54
N PHE A 88 5.80 -2.61 13.14
CA PHE A 88 6.97 -3.17 12.47
C PHE A 88 7.74 -4.14 13.37
N LEU A 89 7.96 -3.78 14.64
CA LEU A 89 8.57 -4.69 15.60
C LEU A 89 7.73 -5.96 15.79
N LEU A 90 6.41 -5.82 15.92
CA LEU A 90 5.49 -6.96 16.01
C LEU A 90 5.52 -7.82 14.73
N GLN A 91 5.69 -7.21 13.55
CA GLN A 91 5.79 -7.93 12.28
C GLN A 91 7.05 -8.79 12.22
N ILE A 92 8.19 -8.25 12.67
CA ILE A 92 9.44 -9.01 12.79
C ILE A 92 9.25 -10.19 13.75
N ILE A 93 8.65 -9.95 14.93
CA ILE A 93 8.37 -11.01 15.91
C ILE A 93 7.48 -12.10 15.27
N ALA A 94 6.38 -11.72 14.61
CA ALA A 94 5.50 -12.66 13.92
C ALA A 94 6.24 -13.47 12.83
N GLY A 95 7.19 -12.85 12.13
CA GLY A 95 8.05 -13.52 11.14
C GLY A 95 8.96 -14.55 11.78
N VAL A 96 9.63 -14.21 12.89
CA VAL A 96 10.47 -15.15 13.65
C VAL A 96 9.64 -16.31 14.19
N LEU A 97 8.45 -16.04 14.73
CA LEU A 97 7.53 -17.09 15.21
C LEU A 97 7.08 -18.01 14.07
N THR A 98 6.85 -17.48 12.86
CA THR A 98 6.51 -18.28 11.68
C THR A 98 7.63 -19.26 11.29
N LEU A 99 8.90 -18.88 11.47
CA LEU A 99 10.05 -19.78 11.27
C LEU A 99 10.12 -20.87 12.33
N GLY A 100 9.48 -20.68 13.50
CA GLY A 100 9.50 -21.62 14.62
C GLY A 100 8.90 -22.97 14.29
N ASP A 101 7.83 -23.00 13.51
CA ASP A 101 7.21 -24.27 13.08
C ASP A 101 8.12 -25.06 12.13
N PHE A 102 8.97 -24.39 11.33
CA PHE A 102 9.90 -25.06 10.42
C PHE A 102 11.21 -25.49 11.08
N LEU A 103 11.74 -24.68 11.99
CA LEU A 103 13.04 -24.89 12.63
C LEU A 103 12.95 -25.58 14.00
N GLN A 104 11.75 -25.67 14.57
CA GLN A 104 11.47 -26.28 15.88
C GLN A 104 12.34 -25.75 17.04
N PHE A 105 12.74 -24.47 17.00
CA PHE A 105 13.69 -23.91 17.98
C PHE A 105 13.18 -23.87 19.43
N THR A 106 11.87 -23.95 19.66
CA THR A 106 11.27 -24.02 21.02
C THR A 106 11.08 -25.43 21.55
N HIS A 107 11.20 -26.45 20.69
CA HIS A 107 11.01 -27.85 21.09
C HIS A 107 12.09 -28.31 22.09
N GLY A 108 13.32 -27.80 21.95
CA GLY A 108 14.41 -28.02 22.93
C GLY A 108 14.15 -27.41 24.31
N MET A 109 13.18 -26.50 24.44
CA MET A 109 12.75 -25.89 25.72
C MET A 109 11.44 -26.50 26.25
N GLY A 110 10.91 -27.54 25.61
CA GLY A 110 9.65 -28.20 26.00
C GLY A 110 8.38 -27.38 25.76
N ILE A 111 8.45 -26.33 24.93
CA ILE A 111 7.31 -25.47 24.58
C ILE A 111 6.92 -25.75 23.13
N ASP A 112 5.73 -26.31 22.93
CA ASP A 112 5.12 -26.40 21.60
C ASP A 112 4.40 -25.10 21.25
N LEU A 113 5.07 -24.28 20.44
CA LEU A 113 4.53 -23.01 20.00
C LEU A 113 3.32 -23.19 19.07
N ALA A 114 3.24 -24.31 18.33
CA ALA A 114 2.21 -24.56 17.35
C ALA A 114 0.83 -24.79 18.00
N GLU A 115 0.79 -25.32 19.23
CA GLU A 115 -0.46 -25.45 20.00
C GLU A 115 -1.05 -24.09 20.39
N VAL A 116 -0.20 -23.14 20.79
CA VAL A 116 -0.64 -21.83 21.29
C VAL A 116 -0.86 -20.83 20.17
N LEU A 117 0.06 -20.80 19.20
CA LEU A 117 0.11 -19.89 18.06
C LEU A 117 0.44 -20.65 16.78
N PRO A 118 -0.56 -21.32 16.16
CA PRO A 118 -0.37 -22.02 14.90
C PRO A 118 0.20 -21.11 13.80
N ILE A 119 0.95 -21.70 12.85
CA ILE A 119 1.49 -21.00 11.67
C ILE A 119 0.44 -20.16 10.92
N THR A 120 -0.82 -20.62 10.86
CA THR A 120 -1.91 -19.90 10.20
C THR A 120 -2.20 -18.54 10.84
N ILE A 121 -1.96 -18.38 12.14
CA ILE A 121 -2.12 -17.11 12.87
C ILE A 121 -0.88 -16.25 12.69
N VAL A 122 0.32 -16.77 13.00
CA VAL A 122 1.54 -15.96 13.01
C VAL A 122 1.93 -15.50 11.59
N ARG A 123 1.68 -16.33 10.58
CA ARG A 123 1.84 -15.94 9.17
C ARG A 123 0.86 -14.85 8.77
N ALA A 124 -0.43 -14.99 9.13
CA ALA A 124 -1.44 -13.98 8.83
C ALA A 124 -1.12 -12.65 9.53
N TRP A 125 -0.70 -12.69 10.80
CA TRP A 125 -0.22 -11.51 11.51
C TRP A 125 0.99 -10.88 10.84
N HIS A 126 1.98 -11.67 10.41
CA HIS A 126 3.16 -11.14 9.72
C HIS A 126 2.78 -10.35 8.45
N LEU A 127 1.90 -10.92 7.61
CA LEU A 127 1.42 -10.27 6.39
C LEU A 127 0.58 -9.02 6.70
N GLN A 128 -0.37 -9.13 7.63
CA GLN A 128 -1.26 -8.03 7.99
C GLN A 128 -0.50 -6.87 8.65
N LEU A 129 0.41 -7.16 9.57
CA LEU A 129 1.23 -6.14 10.21
C LEU A 129 2.10 -5.40 9.19
N ALA A 130 2.62 -6.10 8.17
CA ALA A 130 3.37 -5.47 7.07
C ALA A 130 2.52 -4.40 6.35
N LEU A 131 1.26 -4.71 6.04
CA LEU A 131 0.33 -3.75 5.45
C LEU A 131 -0.02 -2.60 6.41
N MET A 132 -0.21 -2.91 7.70
CA MET A 132 -0.63 -1.94 8.71
C MET A 132 0.44 -0.89 9.00
N TRP A 133 1.69 -1.29 9.26
CA TRP A 133 2.74 -0.32 9.61
C TRP A 133 3.08 0.61 8.44
N ILE A 134 3.11 0.07 7.22
CA ILE A 134 3.31 0.85 5.99
C ILE A 134 2.17 1.87 5.83
N SER A 135 0.92 1.43 6.01
CA SER A 135 -0.25 2.31 5.94
C SER A 135 -0.21 3.43 6.98
N ALA A 136 0.21 3.14 8.22
CA ALA A 136 0.38 4.15 9.26
C ALA A 136 1.40 5.23 8.84
N CYS A 137 2.52 4.82 8.25
CA CYS A 137 3.51 5.75 7.70
C CYS A 137 2.92 6.63 6.59
N TRP A 138 2.16 6.06 5.65
CA TRP A 138 1.55 6.82 4.55
C TRP A 138 0.54 7.87 5.04
N VAL A 139 -0.33 7.47 5.97
CA VAL A 139 -1.31 8.39 6.58
C VAL A 139 -0.58 9.50 7.33
N GLY A 140 0.38 9.15 8.19
CA GLY A 140 1.14 10.12 8.97
C GLY A 140 1.92 11.11 8.08
N ALA A 141 2.61 10.61 7.06
CA ALA A 141 3.45 11.41 6.18
C ALA A 141 2.64 12.33 5.26
N SER A 142 1.53 11.86 4.67
CA SER A 142 0.67 12.72 3.84
C SER A 142 0.09 13.88 4.63
N VAL A 143 -0.43 13.63 5.84
CA VAL A 143 -0.95 14.69 6.71
C VAL A 143 0.16 15.66 7.10
N PHE A 144 1.34 15.15 7.45
CA PHE A 144 2.49 15.99 7.82
C PHE A 144 2.90 16.90 6.67
N VAL A 145 3.14 16.35 5.47
CA VAL A 145 3.61 17.10 4.30
C VAL A 145 2.57 18.12 3.84
N LEU A 146 1.31 17.72 3.70
CA LEU A 146 0.25 18.62 3.25
C LEU A 146 -0.04 19.75 4.24
N SER A 147 0.27 19.54 5.52
CA SER A 147 0.14 20.58 6.54
C SER A 147 1.26 21.63 6.48
N VAL A 148 2.40 21.35 5.86
CA VAL A 148 3.50 22.34 5.70
C VAL A 148 3.06 23.54 4.88
N ALA A 149 2.21 23.33 3.86
CA ALA A 149 1.69 24.40 3.02
C ALA A 149 0.61 25.25 3.69
N GLN A 150 0.15 24.87 4.89
CA GLN A 150 -0.95 25.55 5.58
C GLN A 150 -0.41 26.70 6.44
N ARG A 151 -0.92 27.92 6.20
CA ARG A 151 -0.69 29.05 7.11
C ARG A 151 -1.54 28.94 8.38
N GLU A 152 -2.76 28.44 8.24
CA GLU A 152 -3.70 28.22 9.34
C GLU A 152 -4.32 26.83 9.24
N THR A 153 -4.50 26.16 10.39
CA THR A 153 -5.11 24.83 10.42
C THR A 153 -6.64 24.95 10.32
N PRO A 154 -7.30 24.26 9.37
CA PRO A 154 -8.75 24.26 9.28
C PRO A 154 -9.44 23.82 10.59
N LYS A 155 -10.50 24.53 10.98
CA LYS A 155 -11.23 24.26 12.24
C LYS A 155 -11.66 22.79 12.32
N GLY A 156 -11.33 22.13 13.43
CA GLY A 156 -11.69 20.73 13.70
C GLY A 156 -10.81 19.67 13.01
N LEU A 157 -9.84 20.04 12.16
CA LEU A 157 -8.98 19.07 11.47
C LEU A 157 -8.13 18.24 12.44
N HIS A 158 -7.66 18.85 13.53
CA HIS A 158 -6.93 18.12 14.57
C HIS A 158 -7.78 17.00 15.18
N ARG A 159 -9.07 17.25 15.43
CA ARG A 159 -10.00 16.23 15.94
C ARG A 159 -10.20 15.11 14.92
N GLU A 160 -10.30 15.43 13.63
CA GLU A 160 -10.43 14.43 12.56
C GLU A 160 -9.18 13.54 12.45
N VAL A 161 -7.97 14.10 12.55
CA VAL A 161 -6.72 13.32 12.59
C VAL A 161 -6.66 12.44 13.84
N ASN A 162 -7.17 12.93 14.97
CA ASN A 162 -7.26 12.12 16.18
C ASN A 162 -8.26 10.97 16.07
N LEU A 163 -9.42 11.23 15.47
CA LEU A 163 -10.42 10.21 15.18
C LEU A 163 -9.89 9.17 14.19
N LEU A 164 -9.23 9.61 13.11
CA LEU A 164 -8.59 8.73 12.14
C LEU A 164 -7.59 7.78 12.81
N PHE A 165 -6.74 8.29 13.70
CA PHE A 165 -5.82 7.47 14.46
C PHE A 165 -6.54 6.48 15.38
N GLY A 166 -7.56 6.92 16.12
CA GLY A 166 -8.33 6.04 16.99
C GLY A 166 -8.99 4.89 16.22
N MET A 167 -9.60 5.20 15.08
CA MET A 167 -10.20 4.20 14.18
C MET A 167 -9.15 3.25 13.60
N PHE A 168 -7.97 3.76 13.25
CA PHE A 168 -6.86 2.93 12.79
C PHE A 168 -6.41 1.93 13.87
N VAL A 169 -6.24 2.37 15.11
CA VAL A 169 -5.86 1.49 16.23
C VAL A 169 -6.93 0.44 16.50
N VAL A 170 -8.21 0.82 16.48
CA VAL A 170 -9.34 -0.12 16.62
C VAL A 170 -9.32 -1.16 15.50
N TRP A 171 -9.09 -0.72 14.26
CA TRP A 171 -8.99 -1.63 13.11
C TRP A 171 -7.82 -2.62 13.26
N VAL A 172 -6.63 -2.15 13.64
CA VAL A 172 -5.46 -3.01 13.85
C VAL A 172 -5.71 -4.04 14.94
N ALA A 173 -6.11 -3.59 16.13
CA ALA A 173 -6.36 -4.49 17.26
C ALA A 173 -7.47 -5.50 16.94
N GLY A 174 -8.57 -5.01 16.36
CA GLY A 174 -9.70 -5.84 15.94
C GLY A 174 -9.32 -6.90 14.91
N THR A 175 -8.54 -6.53 13.90
CA THR A 175 -8.07 -7.46 12.87
C THR A 175 -7.16 -8.54 13.46
N LEU A 176 -6.18 -8.16 14.30
CA LEU A 176 -5.25 -9.12 14.89
C LEU A 176 -5.96 -10.11 15.83
N VAL A 177 -6.86 -9.61 16.68
CA VAL A 177 -7.68 -10.43 17.57
C VAL A 177 -8.63 -11.31 16.76
N GLY A 178 -9.31 -10.74 15.75
CA GLY A 178 -10.22 -11.46 14.87
C GLY A 178 -9.54 -12.63 14.16
N ILE A 179 -8.35 -12.42 13.60
CA ILE A 179 -7.55 -13.47 12.97
C ILE A 179 -7.23 -14.58 13.97
N ALA A 180 -6.76 -14.24 15.18
CA ALA A 180 -6.37 -15.24 16.16
C ALA A 180 -7.54 -16.07 16.69
N VAL A 181 -8.65 -15.42 17.05
CA VAL A 181 -9.84 -16.08 17.60
C VAL A 181 -10.60 -16.83 16.50
N GLY A 182 -10.64 -16.28 15.27
CA GLY A 182 -11.24 -16.90 14.10
C GLY A 182 -10.51 -18.16 13.66
N SER A 183 -9.18 -18.13 13.55
CA SER A 183 -8.37 -19.30 13.18
C SER A 183 -8.43 -20.43 14.23
N LYS A 184 -8.74 -20.11 15.50
CA LYS A 184 -8.95 -21.11 16.57
C LYS A 184 -10.37 -21.70 16.58
N GLY A 185 -11.25 -21.29 15.67
CA GLY A 185 -12.63 -21.79 15.59
C GLY A 185 -13.56 -21.27 16.71
N LEU A 186 -13.13 -20.29 17.50
CA LEU A 186 -13.87 -19.82 18.69
C LEU A 186 -15.09 -18.92 18.34
N LEU A 187 -15.25 -18.53 17.08
CA LEU A 187 -16.31 -17.60 16.64
C LEU A 187 -17.57 -18.30 16.07
N GLY A 188 -17.56 -19.63 15.87
CA GLY A 188 -18.66 -20.33 15.23
C GLY A 188 -19.03 -19.71 13.89
N GLU A 189 -20.31 -19.39 13.69
CA GLU A 189 -20.83 -18.78 12.45
C GLU A 189 -20.34 -17.36 12.17
N TYR A 190 -19.81 -16.65 13.18
CA TYR A 190 -19.33 -15.27 13.05
C TYR A 190 -17.91 -15.15 12.48
N TRP A 191 -17.29 -16.26 12.09
CA TRP A 191 -15.91 -16.31 11.58
C TRP A 191 -15.69 -15.36 10.39
N ASN A 192 -16.64 -15.28 9.45
CA ASN A 192 -16.53 -14.42 8.27
C ASN A 192 -16.69 -12.93 8.61
N LEU A 193 -17.48 -12.62 9.63
CA LEU A 193 -17.76 -11.24 10.04
C LEU A 193 -16.64 -10.67 10.91
N LEU A 194 -16.24 -11.39 11.95
CA LEU A 194 -15.34 -10.92 13.01
C LEU A 194 -13.96 -11.58 12.98
N GLY A 195 -13.83 -12.70 12.28
CA GLY A 195 -12.68 -13.59 12.35
C GLY A 195 -11.72 -13.46 11.18
N ASN A 196 -11.45 -14.59 10.54
CA ASN A 196 -10.50 -14.74 9.44
C ASN A 196 -11.21 -15.19 8.16
N GLN A 197 -11.12 -14.43 7.06
CA GLN A 197 -11.73 -14.79 5.77
C GLN A 197 -10.99 -15.93 5.03
N GLY A 198 -9.75 -16.25 5.42
CA GLY A 198 -8.97 -17.35 4.82
C GLY A 198 -8.28 -16.99 3.50
N TRP A 199 -8.31 -15.72 3.09
CA TRP A 199 -7.61 -15.24 1.90
C TRP A 199 -6.33 -14.51 2.28
N GLU A 200 -5.22 -14.92 1.68
CA GLU A 200 -3.94 -14.26 1.89
C GLU A 200 -4.00 -12.76 1.54
N PHE A 201 -3.45 -11.93 2.42
CA PHE A 201 -3.49 -10.45 2.44
C PHE A 201 -4.86 -9.83 2.73
N VAL A 202 -5.95 -10.61 2.69
CA VAL A 202 -7.33 -10.18 3.00
C VAL A 202 -7.90 -11.07 4.11
N GLU A 203 -7.10 -11.35 5.14
CA GLU A 203 -7.47 -12.26 6.22
C GLU A 203 -8.52 -11.63 7.15
N MET A 204 -8.58 -10.31 7.28
CA MET A 204 -9.48 -9.63 8.21
C MET A 204 -10.96 -9.94 7.94
N GLY A 205 -11.78 -10.22 8.96
CA GLY A 205 -13.23 -10.39 8.79
C GLY A 205 -13.94 -9.17 8.17
N LYS A 206 -15.14 -9.37 7.61
CA LYS A 206 -15.89 -8.32 6.88
C LYS A 206 -16.18 -7.07 7.71
N LEU A 207 -16.38 -7.19 9.02
CA LEU A 207 -16.53 -6.03 9.90
C LEU A 207 -15.26 -5.18 9.88
N TRP A 208 -14.11 -5.80 10.09
CA TRP A 208 -12.81 -5.13 10.11
C TRP A 208 -12.46 -4.54 8.75
N GLN A 209 -12.83 -5.21 7.67
CA GLN A 209 -12.75 -4.68 6.31
C GLN A 209 -13.61 -3.40 6.15
N GLY A 210 -14.82 -3.37 6.72
CA GLY A 210 -15.66 -2.18 6.78
C GLY A 210 -15.05 -1.05 7.61
N VAL A 211 -14.45 -1.37 8.76
CA VAL A 211 -13.72 -0.39 9.58
C VAL A 211 -12.54 0.20 8.79
N LEU A 212 -11.79 -0.61 8.04
CA LEU A 212 -10.70 -0.15 7.18
C LEU A 212 -11.23 0.80 6.08
N PHE A 213 -12.38 0.49 5.47
CA PHE A 213 -13.02 1.40 4.52
C PHE A 213 -13.31 2.76 5.15
N VAL A 214 -13.83 2.79 6.39
CA VAL A 214 -14.05 4.03 7.14
C VAL A 214 -12.74 4.76 7.44
N VAL A 215 -11.67 4.05 7.79
CA VAL A 215 -10.33 4.62 7.97
C VAL A 215 -9.85 5.32 6.69
N PHE A 216 -9.97 4.68 5.52
CA PHE A 216 -9.62 5.32 4.25
C PHE A 216 -10.53 6.48 3.89
N ALA A 217 -11.83 6.40 4.16
CA ALA A 217 -12.75 7.50 3.91
C ALA A 217 -12.43 8.72 4.79
N LEU A 218 -12.08 8.49 6.07
CA LEU A 218 -11.62 9.54 6.98
C LEU A 218 -10.28 10.12 6.52
N TRP A 219 -9.35 9.27 6.08
CA TRP A 219 -8.07 9.73 5.53
C TRP A 219 -8.26 10.59 4.28
N LEU A 220 -9.09 10.14 3.33
CA LEU A 220 -9.46 10.91 2.14
C LEU A 220 -10.07 12.25 2.51
N ARG A 221 -10.98 12.28 3.49
CA ARG A 221 -11.58 13.53 3.99
C ARG A 221 -10.51 14.48 4.55
N VAL A 222 -9.59 14.00 5.37
CA VAL A 222 -8.49 14.81 5.93
C VAL A 222 -7.60 15.37 4.81
N VAL A 223 -7.16 14.52 3.88
CA VAL A 223 -6.33 14.92 2.73
C VAL A 223 -7.06 15.92 1.83
N THR A 224 -8.35 15.72 1.58
CA THR A 224 -9.19 16.66 0.80
C THR A 224 -9.23 18.03 1.45
N ARG A 225 -9.41 18.11 2.77
CA ARG A 225 -9.46 19.40 3.48
C ARG A 225 -8.12 20.12 3.44
N LEU A 226 -7.01 19.39 3.53
CA LEU A 226 -5.67 19.95 3.39
C LEU A 226 -5.41 20.42 1.94
N ALA A 227 -5.69 19.57 0.95
CA ALA A 227 -5.49 19.89 -0.46
C ALA A 227 -6.43 21.01 -0.95
N ARG A 228 -7.61 21.18 -0.35
CA ARG A 228 -8.58 22.22 -0.74
C ARG A 228 -8.02 23.64 -0.63
N VAL A 229 -7.15 23.89 0.36
CA VAL A 229 -6.59 25.23 0.59
C VAL A 229 -5.72 25.69 -0.58
N VAL A 230 -5.06 24.75 -1.26
CA VAL A 230 -4.21 24.99 -2.44
C VAL A 230 -4.90 24.60 -3.75
N TRP A 231 -6.23 24.41 -3.73
CA TRP A 231 -6.96 23.87 -4.88
C TRP A 231 -7.08 24.87 -6.03
N HIS A 232 -7.31 26.14 -5.68
CA HIS A 232 -7.47 27.25 -6.61
C HIS A 232 -6.13 27.82 -7.10
N GLU A 233 -5.02 27.36 -6.54
CA GLU A 233 -3.67 27.80 -6.90
C GLU A 233 -3.00 26.73 -7.78
N GLY A 234 -2.66 27.11 -9.02
CA GLY A 234 -1.88 26.28 -9.94
C GLY A 234 -2.63 25.19 -10.70
N ASP A 235 -1.88 24.45 -11.51
CA ASP A 235 -2.39 23.45 -12.46
C ASP A 235 -3.14 22.28 -11.81
N ALA A 236 -3.87 21.50 -12.61
CA ALA A 236 -4.62 20.32 -12.14
C ALA A 236 -3.75 19.19 -11.55
N TRP A 237 -2.43 19.22 -11.81
CA TRP A 237 -1.47 18.14 -11.54
C TRP A 237 -0.38 18.53 -10.53
N THR A 238 -0.70 19.39 -9.57
CA THR A 238 0.24 19.73 -8.48
C THR A 238 0.40 18.56 -7.50
N LEU A 239 1.51 18.54 -6.75
CA LEU A 239 1.83 17.46 -5.80
C LEU A 239 0.73 17.23 -4.74
N PRO A 240 0.10 18.27 -4.14
CA PRO A 240 -1.03 18.07 -3.24
C PRO A 240 -2.25 17.39 -3.90
N LYS A 241 -2.52 17.72 -5.17
CA LYS A 241 -3.61 17.11 -5.94
C LYS A 241 -3.30 15.66 -6.28
N TRP A 242 -2.04 15.33 -6.62
CA TRP A 242 -1.60 13.95 -6.82
C TRP A 242 -1.82 13.07 -5.59
N LEU A 243 -1.45 13.55 -4.40
CA LEU A 243 -1.71 12.81 -3.16
C LEU A 243 -3.20 12.60 -2.94
N LEU A 244 -4.04 13.60 -3.22
CA LEU A 244 -5.50 13.44 -3.14
C LEU A 244 -6.01 12.38 -4.12
N TYR A 245 -5.61 12.43 -5.39
CA TYR A 245 -6.04 11.47 -6.41
C TYR A 245 -5.64 10.05 -6.06
N ALA A 246 -4.42 9.85 -5.54
CA ALA A 246 -3.94 8.56 -5.11
C ALA A 246 -4.78 8.01 -3.93
N VAL A 247 -5.04 8.82 -2.90
CA VAL A 247 -5.87 8.41 -1.74
C VAL A 247 -7.32 8.13 -2.15
N ALA A 248 -7.88 8.91 -3.09
CA ALA A 248 -9.22 8.66 -3.62
C ALA A 248 -9.28 7.33 -4.38
N SER A 249 -8.28 7.06 -5.21
CA SER A 249 -8.18 5.82 -5.97
C SER A 249 -8.04 4.60 -5.06
N VAL A 250 -7.23 4.71 -4.01
CA VAL A 250 -7.13 3.71 -2.93
C VAL A 250 -8.51 3.35 -2.37
N LEU A 251 -9.31 4.35 -1.99
CA LEU A 251 -10.64 4.10 -1.43
C LEU A 251 -11.60 3.44 -2.43
N VAL A 252 -11.63 3.95 -3.66
CA VAL A 252 -12.52 3.41 -4.72
C VAL A 252 -12.17 1.97 -5.04
N LEU A 253 -10.89 1.65 -5.17
CA LEU A 253 -10.45 0.29 -5.50
C LEU A 253 -10.67 -0.66 -4.34
N PHE A 254 -10.56 -0.20 -3.09
CA PHE A 254 -10.85 -1.03 -1.92
C PHE A 254 -12.29 -1.55 -1.90
N ILE A 255 -13.23 -0.92 -2.63
CA ILE A 255 -14.59 -1.43 -2.83
C ILE A 255 -14.58 -2.84 -3.45
N SER A 256 -13.60 -3.14 -4.32
CA SER A 256 -13.47 -4.47 -4.94
C SER A 256 -13.32 -5.60 -3.93
N GLY A 257 -12.74 -5.32 -2.75
CA GLY A 257 -12.59 -6.31 -1.69
C GLY A 257 -13.92 -6.80 -1.10
N PHE A 258 -15.03 -6.09 -1.32
CA PHE A 258 -16.34 -6.49 -0.82
C PHE A 258 -17.09 -7.43 -1.75
N VAL A 259 -16.56 -7.69 -2.96
CA VAL A 259 -17.21 -8.58 -3.94
C VAL A 259 -17.15 -10.03 -3.50
N ALA A 260 -15.99 -10.49 -3.01
CA ALA A 260 -15.79 -11.88 -2.61
C ALA A 260 -16.59 -12.23 -1.33
N ARG A 261 -17.34 -13.33 -1.40
CA ARG A 261 -18.08 -13.96 -0.30
C ARG A 261 -17.68 -15.44 -0.18
N PRO A 262 -17.94 -16.12 0.94
CA PRO A 262 -17.61 -17.54 1.11
C PRO A 262 -18.15 -18.46 -0.01
N GLU A 263 -19.31 -18.13 -0.56
CA GLU A 263 -19.98 -18.85 -1.65
C GLU A 263 -19.52 -18.46 -3.07
N THR A 264 -18.66 -17.45 -3.19
CA THR A 264 -18.18 -16.96 -4.50
C THR A 264 -17.24 -17.98 -5.14
N ASN A 265 -17.38 -18.21 -6.45
CA ASN A 265 -16.45 -19.06 -7.18
C ASN A 265 -14.99 -18.58 -6.98
N PHE A 266 -14.09 -19.52 -6.73
CA PHE A 266 -12.68 -19.25 -6.41
C PHE A 266 -12.02 -18.30 -7.43
N VAL A 267 -12.21 -18.51 -8.73
CA VAL A 267 -11.59 -17.71 -9.79
C VAL A 267 -12.06 -16.25 -9.73
N VAL A 268 -13.35 -16.05 -9.45
CA VAL A 268 -13.94 -14.72 -9.32
C VAL A 268 -13.47 -14.04 -8.03
N ALA A 269 -13.45 -14.77 -6.91
CA ALA A 269 -12.98 -14.26 -5.63
C ALA A 269 -11.49 -13.87 -5.70
N ASP A 270 -10.64 -14.71 -6.30
CA ASP A 270 -9.21 -14.48 -6.42
C ASP A 270 -8.88 -13.32 -7.39
N PHE A 271 -9.64 -13.18 -8.48
CA PHE A 271 -9.54 -12.00 -9.36
C PHE A 271 -9.73 -10.69 -8.59
N TRP A 272 -10.80 -10.59 -7.80
CA TRP A 272 -11.07 -9.39 -7.00
C TRP A 272 -10.11 -9.25 -5.82
N ARG A 273 -9.60 -10.35 -5.26
CA ARG A 273 -8.55 -10.33 -4.24
C ARG A 273 -7.29 -9.65 -4.78
N TRP A 274 -6.84 -10.02 -5.98
CA TRP A 274 -5.70 -9.36 -6.62
C TRP A 274 -6.00 -7.92 -7.04
N ALA A 275 -7.25 -7.60 -7.38
CA ALA A 275 -7.64 -6.21 -7.61
C ALA A 275 -7.47 -5.36 -6.35
N VAL A 276 -7.62 -5.94 -5.15
CA VAL A 276 -7.24 -5.30 -3.89
C VAL A 276 -5.72 -5.30 -3.75
N ILE A 277 -5.03 -6.44 -3.81
CA ILE A 277 -3.61 -6.50 -3.42
C ILE A 277 -2.72 -5.80 -4.43
N HIS A 278 -2.75 -6.23 -5.69
CA HIS A 278 -1.84 -5.78 -6.73
C HIS A 278 -2.12 -4.32 -7.08
N MET A 279 -3.38 -3.93 -7.28
CA MET A 279 -3.65 -2.52 -7.62
C MET A 279 -3.31 -1.61 -6.45
N TRP A 280 -3.65 -1.98 -5.21
CA TRP A 280 -3.40 -1.11 -4.08
C TRP A 280 -1.90 -0.94 -3.79
N VAL A 281 -1.15 -2.05 -3.75
CA VAL A 281 0.27 -2.05 -3.41
C VAL A 281 1.15 -1.63 -4.59
N GLU A 282 0.92 -2.16 -5.79
CA GLU A 282 1.81 -1.92 -6.94
C GLU A 282 1.37 -0.72 -7.78
N ALA A 283 0.07 -0.49 -7.99
CA ALA A 283 -0.35 0.63 -8.86
C ALA A 283 -0.48 1.97 -8.11
N PHE A 284 -1.06 1.99 -6.91
CA PHE A 284 -1.42 3.26 -6.24
C PHE A 284 -0.49 3.67 -5.10
N PHE A 285 0.05 2.73 -4.32
CA PHE A 285 1.09 3.07 -3.36
C PHE A 285 2.38 3.52 -4.04
N GLU A 286 2.75 2.99 -5.21
CA GLU A 286 3.89 3.50 -5.97
C GLU A 286 3.69 4.96 -6.41
N VAL A 287 2.53 5.28 -6.98
CA VAL A 287 2.17 6.66 -7.36
C VAL A 287 2.14 7.57 -6.14
N PHE A 288 1.52 7.14 -5.05
CA PHE A 288 1.45 7.89 -3.80
C PHE A 288 2.84 8.15 -3.22
N THR A 289 3.68 7.12 -3.13
CA THR A 289 5.06 7.21 -2.62
C THR A 289 5.88 8.16 -3.47
N THR A 290 5.75 8.06 -4.79
CA THR A 290 6.47 8.92 -5.74
C THR A 290 6.05 10.38 -5.57
N ALA A 291 4.76 10.65 -5.47
CA ALA A 291 4.25 12.00 -5.23
C ALA A 291 4.68 12.56 -3.87
N LEU A 292 4.63 11.72 -2.82
CA LEU A 292 5.00 12.11 -1.46
C LEU A 292 6.50 12.42 -1.36
N LEU A 293 7.36 11.55 -1.90
CA LEU A 293 8.80 11.74 -1.92
C LEU A 293 9.16 12.97 -2.76
N ALA A 294 8.56 13.13 -3.94
CA ALA A 294 8.74 14.32 -4.76
C ALA A 294 8.37 15.59 -3.98
N TYR A 295 7.31 15.56 -3.19
CA TYR A 295 6.92 16.69 -2.35
C TYR A 295 7.94 16.96 -1.24
N PHE A 296 8.48 15.94 -0.56
CA PHE A 296 9.59 16.15 0.37
C PHE A 296 10.81 16.79 -0.31
N MET A 297 11.18 16.35 -1.52
CA MET A 297 12.29 16.95 -2.29
C MET A 297 12.05 18.42 -2.63
N VAL A 298 10.80 18.80 -2.92
CA VAL A 298 10.41 20.20 -3.14
C VAL A 298 10.45 21.02 -1.85
N LEU A 299 9.96 20.46 -0.74
CA LEU A 299 10.01 21.13 0.57
C LEU A 299 11.44 21.36 1.06
N MET A 300 12.36 20.44 0.72
CA MET A 300 13.79 20.57 1.02
C MET A 300 14.55 21.44 -0.01
N GLY A 301 13.87 21.99 -1.01
CA GLY A 301 14.49 22.85 -2.02
C GLY A 301 15.41 22.13 -3.01
N PHE A 302 15.42 20.80 -3.06
CA PHE A 302 16.28 20.05 -3.98
C PHE A 302 15.77 20.08 -5.42
N VAL A 303 14.45 20.13 -5.61
CA VAL A 303 13.81 20.07 -6.92
C VAL A 303 12.71 21.13 -7.00
N SER A 304 12.53 21.74 -8.17
CA SER A 304 11.43 22.68 -8.39
C SER A 304 10.07 21.97 -8.40
N HIS A 305 9.01 22.68 -8.02
CA HIS A 305 7.64 22.13 -8.05
C HIS A 305 7.21 21.66 -9.45
N ALA A 306 7.64 22.38 -10.50
CA ALA A 306 7.34 22.02 -11.89
C ALA A 306 8.04 20.71 -12.32
N ALA A 307 9.34 20.58 -12.03
CA ALA A 307 10.08 19.36 -12.34
C ALA A 307 9.52 18.15 -11.60
N ALA A 308 9.29 18.28 -10.29
CA ALA A 308 8.70 17.23 -9.46
C ALA A 308 7.33 16.79 -9.98
N SER A 309 6.44 17.73 -10.31
CA SER A 309 5.10 17.41 -10.82
C SER A 309 5.14 16.66 -12.15
N ARG A 310 6.04 17.04 -13.06
CA ARG A 310 6.23 16.36 -14.36
C ARG A 310 6.80 14.95 -14.20
N ILE A 311 7.74 14.76 -13.28
CA ILE A 311 8.30 13.43 -12.97
C ILE A 311 7.22 12.53 -12.40
N VAL A 312 6.42 13.02 -11.45
CA VAL A 312 5.29 12.27 -10.90
C VAL A 312 4.28 11.91 -11.99
N TYR A 313 3.98 12.83 -12.91
CA TYR A 313 3.10 12.55 -14.04
C TYR A 313 3.63 11.42 -14.93
N LEU A 314 4.91 11.50 -15.34
CA LEU A 314 5.54 10.46 -16.16
C LEU A 314 5.58 9.12 -15.43
N ALA A 315 6.01 9.12 -14.17
CA ALA A 315 6.07 7.92 -13.33
C ALA A 315 4.69 7.29 -13.21
N THR A 316 3.64 8.08 -12.96
CA THR A 316 2.26 7.60 -12.90
C THR A 316 1.82 6.97 -14.21
N LEU A 317 2.15 7.58 -15.36
CA LEU A 317 1.81 7.02 -16.67
C LEU A 317 2.50 5.66 -16.89
N LEU A 318 3.77 5.53 -16.49
CA LEU A 318 4.51 4.28 -16.61
C LEU A 318 3.97 3.21 -15.64
N PHE A 319 3.78 3.55 -14.37
CA PHE A 319 3.29 2.62 -13.34
C PHE A 319 1.85 2.17 -13.62
N LEU A 320 0.94 3.08 -13.97
CA LEU A 320 -0.43 2.68 -14.29
C LEU A 320 -0.51 1.98 -15.65
N GLY A 321 0.31 2.37 -16.62
CA GLY A 321 0.37 1.74 -17.94
C GLY A 321 0.82 0.29 -17.88
N SER A 322 1.80 -0.04 -17.02
CA SER A 322 2.27 -1.41 -16.83
C SER A 322 1.49 -2.16 -15.73
N GLY A 323 1.30 -1.57 -14.56
CA GLY A 323 0.73 -2.21 -13.37
C GLY A 323 -0.75 -2.57 -13.51
N LEU A 324 -1.58 -1.70 -14.12
CA LEU A 324 -3.00 -2.00 -14.29
C LEU A 324 -3.23 -3.22 -15.20
N LEU A 325 -2.38 -3.42 -16.21
CA LEU A 325 -2.42 -4.61 -17.07
C LEU A 325 -1.67 -5.78 -16.43
N GLY A 326 -0.60 -5.46 -15.70
CA GLY A 326 0.33 -6.35 -15.03
C GLY A 326 -0.32 -7.25 -13.99
N ILE A 327 -1.45 -6.83 -13.40
CA ILE A 327 -2.27 -7.67 -12.50
C ILE A 327 -2.52 -9.07 -13.07
N SER A 328 -2.57 -9.17 -14.41
CA SER A 328 -2.83 -10.42 -15.13
C SER A 328 -1.79 -11.51 -14.87
N HIS A 329 -0.59 -11.18 -14.40
CA HIS A 329 0.42 -12.20 -14.04
C HIS A 329 -0.02 -13.07 -12.86
N ASN A 330 -0.93 -12.56 -12.02
CA ASN A 330 -1.49 -13.33 -10.92
C ASN A 330 -2.54 -14.33 -11.38
N PHE A 331 -2.97 -14.24 -12.64
CA PHE A 331 -4.06 -15.04 -13.18
C PHE A 331 -3.59 -16.22 -14.03
N TYR A 332 -2.28 -16.38 -14.23
CA TYR A 332 -1.71 -17.38 -15.14
C TYR A 332 -2.20 -18.81 -14.85
N TRP A 333 -2.47 -19.14 -13.58
CA TRP A 333 -2.76 -20.53 -13.19
C TRP A 333 -4.07 -20.70 -12.41
N ILE A 334 -4.85 -19.64 -12.24
CA ILE A 334 -6.08 -19.66 -11.40
C ILE A 334 -7.34 -20.02 -12.17
N ALA A 335 -7.21 -20.66 -13.33
CA ALA A 335 -8.30 -21.00 -14.25
C ALA A 335 -8.95 -19.83 -15.01
N LYS A 336 -8.22 -18.73 -15.21
CA LYS A 336 -8.57 -17.69 -16.18
C LYS A 336 -8.11 -18.10 -17.59
N PRO A 337 -8.91 -17.84 -18.65
CA PRO A 337 -8.52 -18.14 -20.04
C PRO A 337 -7.20 -17.50 -20.47
#